data_AF-A0A965UNF3-F1
#
_entry.id   AF-A0A965UNF3-F1
#
_cell.length_a   1.000
_cell.length_b   1.000
_cell.length_c   1.000
_cell.angle_alpha   90.00
_cell.angle_beta   90.00
_cell.angle_gamma   90.00
#
_symmetry.space_group_name_H-M   'P 1'
#
loop_
_entity.id
_entity.type
_entity.pdbx_description
1 polymer ?
#
loop_
_entity_poly.entity_id
_entity_poly.type
_entity_poly.pdbx_seq_one_letter_code
_entity_poly.pdbx_strand_id
1 'polypeptide(L)'
;MSVVEAPEAFLYQRLTSQTAVSSLIGNKVFPMIAPTGTALPLVVYQRVSVQREQSLMGPIGVPVITIQLTSYDTSYTTEATS
;
A
#
# COMPACT_ATOMS: atom_id res chain seq x y z
N MET A 1 -20.39 1.19 12.26
CA MET A 1 -19.80 0.53 11.07
C MET A 1 -18.81 1.52 10.50
N SER A 2 -17.59 1.55 11.05
CA SER A 2 -16.61 2.58 10.73
C SER A 2 -16.13 2.36 9.30
N VAL A 3 -16.52 3.28 8.41
CA VAL A 3 -15.99 3.40 7.05
C VAL A 3 -14.48 3.38 7.15
N VAL A 4 -13.84 2.26 6.76
CA VAL A 4 -12.44 2.15 6.31
C VAL A 4 -11.56 3.34 6.78
N GLU A 5 -11.36 3.50 8.11
CA GLU A 5 -10.91 4.80 8.66
C GLU A 5 -9.50 5.18 8.20
N ALA A 6 -8.71 4.21 7.70
CA ALA A 6 -7.58 4.47 6.81
C ALA A 6 -7.24 3.18 6.05
N PRO A 7 -7.56 3.04 4.74
CA PRO A 7 -7.09 1.90 3.96
C PRO A 7 -5.56 1.79 3.95
N GLU A 8 -4.86 2.90 4.16
CA GLU A 8 -3.41 2.96 4.39
C GLU A 8 -2.98 2.22 5.66
N ALA A 9 -3.72 2.37 6.76
CA ALA A 9 -3.41 1.69 8.02
C ALA A 9 -3.63 0.18 7.89
N PHE A 10 -4.69 -0.23 7.19
CA PHE A 10 -4.94 -1.63 6.87
C PHE A 10 -3.82 -2.21 5.98
N LEU A 11 -3.40 -1.48 4.95
CA LEU A 11 -2.29 -1.87 4.08
C LEU A 11 -1.00 -2.06 4.90
N TYR A 12 -0.64 -1.09 5.76
CA TYR A 12 0.52 -1.17 6.63
C TYR A 12 0.45 -2.38 7.57
N GLN A 13 -0.69 -2.58 8.26
CA GLN A 13 -0.90 -3.75 9.11
C GLN A 13 -0.75 -5.05 8.33
N ARG A 14 -1.31 -5.12 7.12
CA ARG A 14 -1.27 -6.36 6.35
C ARG A 14 0.16 -6.68 5.91
N LEU A 15 0.89 -5.70 5.38
CA LEU A 15 2.28 -5.87 4.95
C LEU A 15 3.21 -6.23 6.12
N THR A 16 3.00 -5.64 7.30
CA THR A 16 3.80 -5.95 8.50
C THR A 16 3.40 -7.25 9.18
N SER A 17 2.14 -7.67 9.07
CA SER A 17 1.65 -8.96 9.62
C SER A 17 2.05 -10.17 8.78
N GLN A 18 2.35 -9.98 7.50
CA GLN A 18 2.70 -11.06 6.58
C GLN A 18 4.18 -11.42 6.76
N THR A 19 4.46 -12.58 7.36
CA THR A 19 5.82 -13.01 7.69
C THR A 19 6.80 -12.99 6.52
N ALA A 20 6.34 -13.35 5.32
CA ALA A 20 7.16 -13.34 4.11
C ALA A 20 7.58 -11.92 3.66
N VAL A 21 6.76 -10.92 3.95
CA VAL A 21 7.07 -9.51 3.64
C VAL A 21 7.89 -8.91 4.77
N SER A 22 7.50 -9.14 6.03
CA SER A 22 8.22 -8.63 7.19
C SER A 22 9.64 -9.20 7.31
N SER A 23 9.91 -10.41 6.80
CA SER A 23 11.27 -10.96 6.77
C SER A 23 12.18 -10.23 5.79
N LEU A 24 11.63 -9.67 4.71
CA LEU A 24 12.38 -8.96 3.67
C LEU A 24 12.55 -7.48 4.01
N ILE A 25 11.45 -6.78 4.27
CA ILE A 25 11.44 -5.32 4.47
C ILE A 25 11.35 -4.93 5.95
N GLY A 26 11.01 -5.85 6.85
CA GLY A 26 10.74 -5.52 8.26
C GLY A 26 9.57 -4.54 8.37
N ASN A 27 9.81 -3.42 9.04
CA ASN A 27 8.85 -2.33 9.21
C ASN A 27 9.13 -1.13 8.28
N LYS A 28 9.96 -1.32 7.23
CA LYS A 28 10.36 -0.26 6.30
C LYS A 28 9.28 0.00 5.24
N VAL A 29 8.08 0.35 5.71
CA VAL A 29 6.91 0.70 4.91
C VAL A 29 6.54 2.14 5.21
N PHE A 30 6.64 3.03 4.22
CA PHE A 30 6.49 4.47 4.40
C PHE A 30 5.34 5.06 3.57
N PRO A 31 4.56 6.00 4.12
CA PRO A 31 3.61 6.77 3.34
C PRO A 31 4.33 7.82 2.49
N MET A 32 4.04 7.86 1.19
CA MET A 32 4.40 8.90 0.23
C MET A 32 5.89 9.05 -0.09
N ILE A 33 6.76 9.19 0.92
CA ILE A 33 8.22 9.34 0.79
C ILE A 33 8.92 8.58 1.92
N ALA A 34 10.00 7.87 1.59
CA ALA A 34 10.91 7.31 2.58
C ALA A 34 11.99 8.33 2.97
N PRO A 35 12.43 8.37 4.25
CA PRO A 35 13.55 9.19 4.68
C PRO A 35 14.84 8.89 3.91
N THR A 36 15.67 9.91 3.67
CA THR A 36 16.99 9.72 3.05
C THR A 36 17.90 8.88 3.95
N GLY A 37 18.62 7.92 3.36
CA GLY A 37 19.47 6.99 4.11
C GLY A 37 18.75 5.74 4.65
N THR A 38 17.47 5.53 4.30
CA THR A 38 16.77 4.28 4.64
C THR A 38 17.41 3.09 3.94
N ALA A 39 17.78 2.06 4.71
CA ALA A 39 18.31 0.81 4.15
C ALA A 39 17.27 0.10 3.28
N LEU A 40 17.70 -0.39 2.13
CA LEU A 40 16.89 -1.21 1.21
C LEU A 40 16.87 -2.68 1.69
N PRO A 41 15.84 -3.48 1.35
CA PRO A 41 14.64 -3.12 0.60
C PRO A 41 13.62 -2.33 1.42
N LEU A 42 12.97 -1.34 0.80
CA LEU A 42 11.90 -0.55 1.41
C LEU A 42 10.68 -0.47 0.49
N VAL A 43 9.53 -0.20 1.08
CA VAL A 43 8.27 -0.03 0.34
C VAL A 43 7.68 1.34 0.65
N VAL A 44 7.27 2.06 -0.40
CA VAL A 44 6.53 3.31 -0.32
C VAL A 44 5.13 3.08 -0.85
N TYR A 45 4.12 3.59 -0.16
CA TYR A 45 2.74 3.57 -0.65
C TYR A 45 2.19 4.99 -0.74
N GLN A 46 1.38 5.26 -1.77
CA GLN A 46 0.69 6.54 -1.92
C GLN A 46 -0.71 6.34 -2.49
N ARG A 47 -1.65 7.18 -2.06
CA ARG A 47 -3.01 7.20 -2.59
C ARG A 47 -3.02 7.98 -3.91
N VAL A 48 -3.41 7.33 -5.00
CA VAL A 48 -3.39 7.91 -6.35
C VAL A 48 -4.76 8.47 -6.74
N SER A 49 -5.83 7.73 -6.44
CA SER A 49 -7.18 8.14 -6.83
C SER A 49 -8.22 7.71 -5.80
N VAL A 50 -9.29 8.50 -5.71
CA VAL A 50 -10.49 8.15 -4.96
C VAL A 50 -11.67 8.31 -5.89
N GLN A 51 -12.22 7.18 -6.35
CA GLN A 51 -13.42 7.18 -7.18
C GLN A 51 -14.64 6.97 -6.28
N ARG A 52 -15.50 7.98 -6.23
CA ARG A 52 -16.83 7.87 -5.62
C ARG A 52 -17.81 7.70 -6.76
N GLU A 53 -18.49 6.56 -6.82
CA GLU A 53 -19.56 6.39 -7.80
C GLU A 53 -20.70 7.34 -7.46
N GLN A 54 -20.99 8.31 -8.34
CA GLN A 54 -22.18 9.15 -8.21
C GLN A 54 -23.33 8.46 -8.93
N SER A 55 -24.26 7.85 -8.19
CA SER A 55 -25.54 7.39 -8.72
C SER A 55 -26.67 8.34 -8.31
N LEU A 56 -27.54 8.69 -9.26
CA LEU A 56 -28.77 9.46 -9.01
C LEU A 56 -29.93 8.57 -8.51
N MET A 57 -29.75 7.24 -8.43
CA MET A 57 -30.73 6.31 -7.87
C MET A 57 -30.04 5.14 -7.15
N GLY A 58 -30.22 5.03 -5.83
CA GLY A 58 -29.83 3.86 -5.03
C GLY A 58 -28.49 3.99 -4.27
N PRO A 59 -28.29 3.17 -3.21
CA PRO A 59 -27.27 3.41 -2.19
C PRO A 59 -25.86 3.30 -2.76
N ILE A 60 -25.15 4.43 -2.75
CA ILE A 60 -23.74 4.56 -3.11
C ILE A 60 -22.92 3.82 -2.05
N GLY A 61 -22.36 2.66 -2.41
CA GLY A 61 -21.94 1.68 -1.41
C GLY A 61 -20.50 1.75 -0.95
N VAL A 62 -19.51 1.92 -1.84
CA VAL A 62 -18.10 1.81 -1.44
C VAL A 62 -17.21 2.72 -2.29
N PRO A 63 -16.55 3.74 -1.70
CA PRO A 63 -15.53 4.50 -2.43
C PRO A 63 -14.38 3.57 -2.82
N VAL A 64 -14.03 3.54 -4.11
CA VAL A 64 -12.88 2.80 -4.61
C VAL A 64 -11.63 3.67 -4.43
N ILE A 65 -10.66 3.16 -3.69
CA ILE A 65 -9.41 3.87 -3.40
C ILE A 65 -8.28 3.13 -4.09
N THR A 66 -7.61 3.82 -5.00
CA THR A 66 -6.43 3.29 -5.71
C THR A 66 -5.18 3.69 -4.96
N ILE A 67 -4.43 2.70 -4.48
CA ILE A 67 -3.14 2.89 -3.81
C ILE A 67 -2.05 2.35 -4.73
N GLN A 68 -1.03 3.17 -5.01
CA GLN A 68 0.18 2.74 -5.68
C GLN A 68 1.19 2.28 -4.63
N LEU A 69 1.76 1.09 -4.85
CA LEU A 69 2.84 0.53 -4.06
C LEU A 69 4.12 0.56 -4.91
N THR A 70 5.22 1.02 -4.35
CA THR A 70 6.51 1.05 -5.01
C THR A 70 7.56 0.45 -4.08
N SER A 71 8.16 -0.65 -4.49
CA SER A 71 9.24 -1.34 -3.78
C SER A 71 10.57 -0.93 -4.37
N TYR A 72 11.52 -0.58 -3.50
CA TYR A 72 12.91 -0.35 -3.84
C TYR A 72 13.75 -1.45 -3.20
N ASP A 73 14.65 -2.04 -3.97
CA ASP A 73 15.61 -3.04 -3.48
C ASP A 73 17.00 -2.79 -4.08
N THR A 74 18.04 -3.35 -3.46
CA THR A 74 19.43 -3.32 -3.99
C THR A 74 19.68 -4.38 -5.04
N SER A 75 18.84 -5.41 -5.12
CA SER A 75 19.00 -6.54 -6.02
C SER A 75 17.85 -6.57 -7.03
N TYR A 76 18.20 -6.61 -8.32
CA TYR A 76 17.24 -6.86 -9.39
C TYR A 76 16.90 -8.35 -9.42
N THR A 77 16.19 -8.87 -8.42
CA THR A 77 15.47 -10.13 -8.63
C THR A 77 14.19 -9.78 -9.36
N THR A 78 14.31 -9.66 -10.69
CA THR A 78 13.19 -9.73 -11.60
C THR A 78 12.57 -11.11 -11.47
N GLU A 79 11.47 -11.23 -10.74
CA GLU A 79 10.54 -12.34 -10.92
C GLU A 79 9.78 -12.08 -12.23
N ALA A 80 10.50 -12.25 -13.34
CA ALA A 80 9.87 -12.40 -14.64
C ALA A 80 9.38 -13.86 -14.72
N THR A 81 8.06 -14.03 -14.70
CA THR A 81 7.33 -15.21 -15.23
C THR A 81 7.08 -16.39 -14.28
N SER A 82 5.81 -16.58 -13.91
CA SER A 82 5.11 -17.87 -13.99
C SER A 82 3.64 -17.65 -14.24
#